data_AF-A0A8I3A734-F1
#
_entry.id   AF-A0A8I3A734-F1
#
_cell.length_a   1.000
_cell.length_b   1.000
_cell.length_c   1.000
_cell.angle_alpha   90.00
_cell.angle_beta   90.00
_cell.angle_gamma   90.00
#
_symmetry.space_group_name_H-M   'P 1'
#
loop_
_entity.id
_entity.type
_entity.pdbx_description
1 polymer ?
#
loop_
_entity_poly.entity_id
_entity_poly.type
_entity_poly.pdbx_seq_one_letter_code
_entity_poly.pdbx_strand_id
1 'polypeptide(L)'
;MDLEEDGHHPITNYFPGAAKIFHKHDTTFMDAFNQDQFAEICQTENLYYPFADHLEWELAEFLTTSNLSMAAINRFLSLTLIMKLKLSFRSAKQLRGLVEILPQTPPWKCLHVDTVPFQTKNVTRLLYHDTLECLQALLHNPLFADSINFSPYRTFTTAQRLVQVYNQWMSGDIAWQMQVKIPAYSLK
;
A
#
# COMPACT_ATOMS: atom_id res chain seq x y z
N MET A 1 25.39 -21.29 38.50
CA MET A 1 24.82 -22.16 37.45
C MET A 1 24.53 -21.23 36.31
N ASP A 2 25.60 -20.88 35.63
CA ASP A 2 25.66 -19.88 34.59
C ASP A 2 25.15 -20.55 33.32
N LEU A 3 24.00 -20.09 32.84
CA LEU A 3 23.54 -20.40 31.50
C LEU A 3 24.38 -19.52 30.57
N GLU A 4 25.39 -20.12 29.95
CA GLU A 4 26.11 -19.52 28.82
C GLU A 4 25.09 -19.19 27.73
N GLU A 5 24.75 -17.91 27.58
CA GLU A 5 24.17 -17.37 26.35
C GLU A 5 25.25 -17.46 25.28
N ASP A 6 25.32 -18.62 24.64
CA ASP A 6 26.19 -18.88 23.51
C ASP A 6 25.63 -18.07 22.31
N GLY A 7 26.08 -16.82 22.21
CA GLY A 7 25.62 -15.79 21.27
C GLY A 7 25.86 -16.15 19.80
N HIS A 8 25.11 -17.12 19.28
CA HIS A 8 25.09 -17.43 17.87
C HIS A 8 24.13 -16.47 17.18
N HIS A 9 24.66 -15.33 16.74
CA HIS A 9 23.92 -14.42 15.88
C HIS A 9 23.54 -15.14 14.57
N PRO A 10 22.28 -15.02 14.12
CA PRO A 10 21.85 -15.60 12.86
C PRO A 10 22.70 -15.09 11.69
N ILE A 11 23.09 -15.98 10.79
CA ILE A 11 23.89 -15.62 9.61
C ILE A 11 22.96 -15.54 8.41
N THR A 12 22.91 -14.37 7.79
CA THR A 12 22.13 -14.10 6.58
C THR A 12 23.02 -13.98 5.36
N ASN A 13 22.74 -14.78 4.34
CA ASN A 13 23.39 -14.69 3.03
C ASN A 13 22.39 -14.21 1.98
N TYR A 14 22.67 -13.10 1.32
CA TYR A 14 21.86 -12.58 0.22
C TYR A 14 22.29 -13.17 -1.12
N PHE A 15 21.35 -13.32 -2.04
CA PHE A 15 21.65 -13.77 -3.39
C PHE A 15 22.51 -12.72 -4.11
N PRO A 16 23.70 -13.08 -4.64
CA PRO A 16 24.59 -12.12 -5.26
C PRO A 16 24.01 -11.61 -6.58
N GLY A 17 23.88 -10.28 -6.70
CA GLY A 17 23.42 -9.64 -7.93
C GLY A 17 21.90 -9.69 -8.18
N ALA A 18 21.11 -10.10 -7.18
CA ALA A 18 19.65 -10.01 -7.21
C ALA A 18 19.16 -8.55 -7.10
N ALA A 19 17.87 -8.34 -7.40
CA ALA A 19 17.16 -7.06 -7.27
C ALA A 19 17.81 -5.86 -7.99
N LYS A 20 18.57 -6.09 -9.07
CA LYS A 20 19.06 -5.01 -9.92
C LYS A 20 17.91 -4.40 -10.71
N ILE A 21 17.76 -3.08 -10.61
CA ILE A 21 16.82 -2.30 -11.43
C ILE A 21 17.47 -2.09 -12.80
N PHE A 22 16.94 -2.75 -13.83
CA PHE A 22 17.51 -2.71 -15.19
C PHE A 22 16.94 -1.60 -16.07
N HIS A 23 15.78 -1.02 -15.71
CA HIS A 23 15.13 0.03 -16.47
C HIS A 23 15.32 1.38 -15.77
N LYS A 24 16.25 2.18 -16.29
CA LYS A 24 16.49 3.57 -15.85
C LYS A 24 15.69 4.59 -16.68
N HIS A 25 14.87 4.12 -17.62
CA HIS A 25 14.11 4.94 -18.57
C HIS A 25 12.62 5.01 -18.27
N ASP A 26 12.13 4.18 -17.35
CA ASP A 26 10.74 4.20 -16.89
C ASP A 26 10.69 4.83 -15.49
N THR A 27 9.67 5.66 -15.26
CA THR A 27 9.36 6.25 -13.96
C THR A 27 9.25 5.13 -12.92
N THR A 28 10.13 5.11 -11.91
CA THR A 28 10.00 4.14 -10.81
C THR A 28 8.76 4.44 -9.98
N PHE A 29 8.32 3.48 -9.16
CA PHE A 29 7.20 3.72 -8.24
C PHE A 29 7.45 4.91 -7.31
N MET A 30 8.70 5.09 -6.85
CA MET A 30 9.07 6.25 -6.03
C MET A 30 9.09 7.54 -6.85
N ASP A 31 9.48 7.49 -8.12
CA ASP A 31 9.41 8.66 -8.99
C ASP A 31 7.95 9.09 -9.25
N ALA A 32 7.02 8.14 -9.40
CA ALA A 32 5.59 8.44 -9.53
C ALA A 32 4.99 9.02 -8.24
N PHE A 33 5.38 8.50 -7.08
CA PHE A 33 5.00 9.07 -5.78
C PHE A 33 5.50 10.52 -5.63
N ASN A 34 6.76 10.77 -6.01
CA ASN A 34 7.34 12.12 -5.97
C ASN A 34 6.73 13.07 -7.02
N GLN A 35 6.08 12.54 -8.05
CA GLN A 35 5.35 13.30 -9.08
C GLN A 35 3.89 13.57 -8.69
N ASP A 36 3.44 13.18 -7.49
CA ASP A 36 2.12 13.57 -7.01
C ASP A 36 2.00 15.10 -7.02
N GLN A 37 0.95 15.60 -7.68
CA GLN A 37 0.77 17.04 -7.92
C GLN A 37 0.63 17.87 -6.64
N PHE A 38 0.38 17.22 -5.50
CA PHE A 38 0.29 17.83 -4.18
C PHE A 38 1.47 17.47 -3.27
N ALA A 39 2.42 16.65 -3.71
CA ALA A 39 3.56 16.21 -2.91
C ALA A 39 4.32 17.39 -2.29
N GLU A 40 4.59 18.44 -3.07
CA GLU A 40 5.30 19.63 -2.59
C GLU A 40 4.54 20.34 -1.47
N ILE A 41 3.23 20.56 -1.65
CA ILE A 41 2.35 21.20 -0.65
C ILE A 41 2.28 20.34 0.62
N CYS A 42 2.08 19.03 0.47
CA CYS A 42 2.00 18.09 1.58
C CYS A 42 3.29 18.03 2.42
N GLN A 43 4.45 18.15 1.77
CA GLN A 43 5.76 18.06 2.43
C GLN A 43 6.20 19.38 3.06
N THR A 44 5.83 20.52 2.47
CA THR A 44 6.39 21.82 2.88
C THR A 44 5.42 22.67 3.72
N GLU A 45 4.11 22.53 3.51
CA GLU A 45 3.11 23.43 4.11
C GLU A 45 2.06 22.68 4.93
N ASN A 46 1.41 21.67 4.35
CA ASN A 46 0.23 21.05 4.95
C ASN A 46 0.06 19.58 4.57
N LEU A 47 0.42 18.70 5.50
CA LEU A 47 0.25 17.25 5.39
C LEU A 47 -1.21 16.80 5.17
N TYR A 48 -2.19 17.62 5.56
CA TYR A 48 -3.62 17.29 5.49
C TYR A 48 -4.30 17.82 4.23
N TYR A 49 -3.54 18.37 3.28
CA TYR A 49 -4.09 18.79 1.99
C TYR A 49 -4.86 17.62 1.33
N PRO A 50 -6.06 17.84 0.77
CA PRO A 50 -6.67 19.12 0.40
C PRO A 50 -7.51 19.81 1.49
N PHE A 51 -7.48 19.30 2.72
CA PHE A 51 -8.09 19.98 3.87
C PHE A 51 -7.15 21.03 4.45
N ALA A 52 -7.69 22.02 5.13
CA ALA A 52 -6.92 23.14 5.65
C ALA A 52 -5.93 22.74 6.76
N ASP A 53 -6.31 21.78 7.59
CA ASP A 53 -5.52 21.28 8.72
C ASP A 53 -6.01 19.89 9.19
N HIS A 54 -5.35 19.35 10.21
CA HIS A 54 -5.72 18.07 10.85
C HIS A 54 -7.17 18.08 11.34
N LEU A 55 -7.65 19.16 11.94
CA LEU A 55 -8.97 19.21 12.58
C LEU A 55 -10.07 19.16 11.53
N GLU A 56 -9.88 19.85 10.41
CA GLU A 56 -10.77 19.75 9.26
C GLU A 56 -10.73 18.34 8.66
N TRP A 57 -9.55 17.75 8.50
CA TRP A 57 -9.39 16.39 7.97
C TRP A 57 -10.10 15.35 8.86
N GLU A 58 -9.96 15.42 10.18
CA GLU A 58 -10.62 14.50 11.13
C GLU A 58 -12.15 14.60 11.02
N LEU A 59 -12.69 15.82 10.92
CA LEU A 59 -14.12 16.03 10.69
C LEU A 59 -14.56 15.46 9.34
N ALA A 60 -13.78 15.68 8.28
CA ALA A 60 -14.05 15.17 6.95
C ALA A 60 -14.04 13.64 6.90
N GLU A 61 -13.07 12.99 7.53
CA GLU A 61 -12.96 11.53 7.67
C GLU A 61 -14.19 10.98 8.38
N PHE A 62 -14.55 11.55 9.53
CA PHE A 62 -15.72 11.14 10.29
C PHE A 62 -17.00 11.24 9.45
N LEU A 63 -17.24 12.38 8.79
CA LEU A 63 -18.44 12.57 7.97
C LEU A 63 -18.50 11.60 6.79
N THR A 64 -17.36 11.29 6.18
CA THR A 64 -17.28 10.39 5.03
C THR A 64 -17.49 8.92 5.42
N THR A 65 -17.03 8.52 6.61
CA THR A 65 -17.08 7.12 7.08
C THR A 65 -18.33 6.78 7.92
N SER A 66 -19.06 7.78 8.41
CA SER A 66 -20.22 7.60 9.32
C SER A 66 -21.51 7.05 8.66
N ASN A 67 -21.46 6.61 7.40
CA ASN A 67 -22.64 6.17 6.62
C ASN A 67 -23.80 7.19 6.58
N LEU A 68 -23.51 8.47 6.81
CA LEU A 68 -24.51 9.53 6.73
C LEU A 68 -24.93 9.78 5.29
N SER A 69 -26.21 10.04 5.07
CA SER A 69 -26.68 10.45 3.74
C SER A 69 -26.13 11.85 3.41
N MET A 70 -25.97 12.16 2.11
CA MET A 70 -25.54 13.49 1.67
C MET A 70 -26.46 14.61 2.21
N ALA A 71 -27.76 14.33 2.37
CA ALA A 71 -28.70 15.27 2.96
C ALA A 71 -28.45 15.50 4.45
N ALA A 72 -28.13 14.45 5.21
CA ALA A 72 -27.77 14.56 6.63
C ALA A 72 -26.47 15.36 6.82
N ILE A 73 -25.46 15.10 5.98
CA ILE A 73 -24.20 15.88 5.98
C ILE A 73 -24.49 17.36 5.66
N ASN A 74 -25.29 17.65 4.64
CA ASN A 74 -25.66 19.05 4.33
C ASN A 74 -26.40 19.72 5.49
N ARG A 75 -27.28 19.01 6.19
CA ARG A 75 -27.97 19.52 7.38
C ARG A 75 -27.00 19.77 8.54
N PHE A 76 -26.01 18.91 8.73
CA PHE A 76 -24.95 19.13 9.71
C PHE A 76 -24.13 20.38 9.38
N LEU A 77 -23.72 20.53 8.10
CA LEU A 77 -22.92 21.67 7.65
C LEU A 77 -23.69 23.01 7.68
N SER A 78 -25.02 22.98 7.69
CA SER A 78 -25.86 24.18 7.83
C SER A 78 -26.13 24.57 9.29
N LEU A 79 -25.66 23.81 10.27
CA LEU A 79 -25.77 24.20 11.68
C LEU A 79 -24.99 25.49 11.91
N THR A 80 -25.58 26.45 12.64
CA THR A 80 -25.01 27.79 12.84
C THR A 80 -23.60 27.75 13.46
N LEU A 81 -23.33 26.78 14.33
CA LEU A 81 -22.00 26.60 14.90
C LEU A 81 -20.99 26.15 13.84
N ILE A 82 -21.36 25.18 13.00
CA ILE A 82 -20.51 24.61 11.95
C ILE A 82 -20.25 25.64 10.84
N MET A 83 -21.24 26.45 10.49
CA MET A 83 -21.07 27.54 9.51
C MET A 83 -20.03 28.59 9.93
N LYS A 84 -19.75 28.75 11.23
CA LYS A 84 -18.70 29.65 11.73
C LYS A 84 -17.29 29.10 11.52
N LEU A 85 -17.16 27.77 11.36
CA LEU A 85 -15.88 27.14 11.06
C LEU A 85 -15.45 27.51 9.63
N LYS A 86 -14.17 27.81 9.43
CA LYS A 86 -13.61 28.12 8.11
C LYS A 86 -13.24 26.84 7.35
N LEU A 87 -14.21 25.96 7.18
CA LEU A 87 -14.04 24.73 6.40
C LEU A 87 -13.89 25.04 4.90
N SER A 88 -13.02 24.28 4.25
CA SER A 88 -12.77 24.17 2.81
C SER A 88 -13.97 23.63 2.03
N PHE A 89 -14.96 23.05 2.72
CA PHE A 89 -16.22 22.57 2.14
C PHE A 89 -17.47 23.07 2.90
N ARG A 90 -18.55 23.29 2.16
CA ARG A 90 -19.87 23.74 2.66
C ARG A 90 -21.01 22.81 2.31
N SER A 91 -20.73 21.73 1.59
CA SER A 91 -21.71 20.72 1.22
C SER A 91 -21.08 19.34 1.15
N ALA A 92 -21.90 18.30 1.28
CA ALA A 92 -21.50 16.91 1.07
C ALA A 92 -20.88 16.69 -0.32
N LYS A 93 -21.36 17.43 -1.33
CA LYS A 93 -20.81 17.36 -2.70
C LYS A 93 -19.38 17.91 -2.76
N GLN A 94 -19.12 19.06 -2.12
CA GLN A 94 -17.78 19.63 -2.05
C GLN A 94 -16.84 18.75 -1.24
N LEU A 95 -17.29 18.23 -0.10
CA LEU A 95 -16.52 17.27 0.70
C LEU A 95 -16.11 16.06 -0.15
N ARG A 96 -17.07 15.45 -0.86
CA ARG A 96 -16.79 14.33 -1.76
C ARG A 96 -15.80 14.70 -2.87
N GLY A 97 -15.92 15.91 -3.44
CA GLY A 97 -14.96 16.39 -4.44
C GLY A 97 -13.54 16.51 -3.89
N LEU A 98 -13.37 16.95 -2.64
CA LEU A 98 -12.06 16.96 -1.97
C LEU A 98 -11.52 15.53 -1.74
N VAL A 99 -12.39 14.61 -1.33
CA VAL A 99 -12.01 13.19 -1.15
C VAL A 99 -11.59 12.55 -2.48
N GLU A 100 -12.26 12.88 -3.60
CA GLU A 100 -11.93 12.34 -4.92
C GLU A 100 -10.58 12.83 -5.48
N ILE A 101 -10.02 13.90 -4.91
CA ILE A 101 -8.68 14.43 -5.24
C ILE A 101 -7.57 13.66 -4.52
N LEU A 102 -7.88 12.97 -3.42
CA LEU A 102 -6.91 12.16 -2.69
C LEU A 102 -6.37 11.01 -3.57
N PRO A 103 -5.15 10.51 -3.29
CA PRO A 103 -4.59 9.37 -4.01
C PRO A 103 -5.58 8.20 -4.07
N GLN A 104 -5.92 7.79 -5.30
CA GLN A 104 -6.94 6.76 -5.48
C GLN A 104 -6.39 5.39 -5.11
N THR A 105 -7.17 4.64 -4.35
CA THR A 105 -6.93 3.21 -4.15
C THR A 105 -7.42 2.43 -5.37
N PRO A 106 -6.83 1.25 -5.67
CA PRO A 106 -7.31 0.37 -6.72
C PRO A 106 -8.83 0.14 -6.62
N PRO A 107 -9.60 0.33 -7.70
CA PRO A 107 -11.05 0.24 -7.64
C PRO A 107 -11.52 -1.19 -7.39
N TRP A 108 -12.70 -1.32 -6.79
CA TRP A 108 -13.41 -2.60 -6.73
C TRP A 108 -13.85 -3.02 -8.14
N LYS A 109 -13.52 -4.26 -8.52
CA LYS A 109 -14.01 -4.94 -9.72
C LYS A 109 -15.09 -5.96 -9.33
N CYS A 110 -16.03 -6.21 -10.24
CA CYS A 110 -17.13 -7.16 -10.04
C CYS A 110 -17.14 -8.18 -11.18
N LEU A 111 -16.98 -9.46 -10.85
CA LEU A 111 -17.10 -10.56 -11.79
C LEU A 111 -18.40 -11.33 -11.54
N HIS A 112 -19.12 -11.63 -12.61
CA HIS A 112 -20.24 -12.56 -12.57
C HIS A 112 -19.71 -13.99 -12.66
N VAL A 113 -20.01 -14.82 -11.66
CA VAL A 113 -19.57 -16.21 -11.62
C VAL A 113 -20.71 -17.10 -12.07
N ASP A 114 -20.52 -17.74 -13.23
CA ASP A 114 -21.45 -18.74 -13.74
C ASP A 114 -21.29 -20.03 -12.93
N THR A 115 -22.34 -20.41 -12.21
CA THR A 115 -22.34 -21.62 -11.39
C THR A 115 -22.88 -22.82 -12.16
N VAL A 116 -22.37 -23.10 -13.36
CA VAL A 116 -22.79 -24.30 -14.12
C VAL A 116 -22.12 -25.55 -13.51
N PRO A 117 -22.84 -26.67 -13.26
CA PRO A 117 -24.27 -26.93 -13.51
C PRO A 117 -25.23 -26.55 -12.37
N PHE A 118 -24.72 -26.09 -11.24
CA PHE A 118 -25.49 -25.72 -10.05
C PHE A 118 -26.11 -24.32 -10.16
N GLN A 119 -27.21 -24.19 -10.91
CA GLN A 119 -27.93 -22.93 -11.03
C GLN A 119 -28.40 -22.40 -9.67
N THR A 120 -27.86 -21.24 -9.27
CA THR A 120 -28.33 -20.48 -8.10
C THR A 120 -29.45 -19.54 -8.54
N LYS A 121 -30.45 -19.32 -7.66
CA LYS A 121 -31.58 -18.40 -7.95
C LYS A 121 -31.13 -16.96 -8.22
N ASN A 122 -30.02 -16.55 -7.62
CA ASN A 122 -29.42 -15.24 -7.80
C ASN A 122 -28.05 -15.42 -8.46
N VAL A 123 -27.68 -14.48 -9.34
CA VAL A 123 -26.35 -14.44 -9.96
C VAL A 123 -25.30 -14.16 -8.87
N THR A 124 -24.33 -15.06 -8.73
CA THR A 124 -23.23 -14.89 -7.78
C THR A 124 -22.28 -13.82 -8.32
N ARG A 125 -22.04 -12.78 -7.52
CA ARG A 125 -21.10 -11.69 -7.84
C ARG A 125 -19.88 -11.81 -6.96
N LEU A 126 -18.70 -11.91 -7.58
CA LEU A 126 -17.42 -11.83 -6.90
C LEU A 126 -16.91 -10.40 -6.98
N LEU A 127 -16.83 -9.73 -5.83
CA LEU A 127 -16.15 -8.45 -5.70
C LEU A 127 -14.68 -8.72 -5.38
N TYR A 128 -13.77 -8.14 -6.16
CA TYR A 128 -12.34 -8.32 -6.01
C TYR A 128 -11.59 -7.05 -6.40
N HIS A 129 -10.35 -6.91 -5.95
CA HIS A 129 -9.42 -5.94 -6.51
C HIS A 129 -8.47 -6.63 -7.48
N ASP A 130 -7.98 -5.87 -8.46
CA ASP A 130 -6.90 -6.34 -9.31
C ASP A 130 -5.62 -6.53 -8.49
N THR A 131 -5.07 -7.73 -8.50
CA THR A 131 -3.91 -8.06 -7.68
C THR A 131 -2.68 -7.26 -8.08
N LEU A 132 -2.52 -6.94 -9.38
CA LEU A 132 -1.39 -6.16 -9.85
C LEU A 132 -1.54 -4.69 -9.43
N GLU A 133 -2.73 -4.10 -9.57
CA GLU A 133 -2.99 -2.73 -9.14
C GLU A 133 -2.83 -2.60 -7.60
N CYS A 134 -3.27 -3.58 -6.82
CA CYS A 134 -3.04 -3.63 -5.37
C CYS A 134 -1.56 -3.71 -5.00
N LEU A 135 -0.80 -4.60 -5.66
CA LEU A 135 0.63 -4.69 -5.43
C LEU A 135 1.33 -3.37 -5.80
N GLN A 136 0.96 -2.77 -6.92
CA GLN A 136 1.46 -1.45 -7.30
C GLN A 136 1.15 -0.43 -6.21
N ALA A 137 -0.11 -0.26 -5.80
CA ALA A 137 -0.49 0.71 -4.77
C ALA A 137 0.26 0.49 -3.45
N LEU A 138 0.47 -0.76 -3.05
CA LEU A 138 1.24 -1.10 -1.85
C LEU A 138 2.71 -0.69 -1.99
N LEU A 139 3.32 -0.98 -3.14
CA LEU A 139 4.73 -0.66 -3.43
C LEU A 139 4.98 0.84 -3.64
N HIS A 140 3.96 1.62 -3.99
CA HIS A 140 4.05 3.09 -4.06
C HIS A 140 4.02 3.76 -2.69
N ASN A 141 3.59 3.06 -1.63
CA ASN A 141 3.48 3.67 -0.32
C ASN A 141 4.88 3.72 0.34
N PRO A 142 5.41 4.93 0.62
CA PRO A 142 6.77 5.10 1.13
C PRO A 142 6.99 4.47 2.50
N LEU A 143 5.93 4.22 3.28
CA LEU A 143 6.02 3.50 4.56
C LEU A 143 6.61 2.09 4.40
N PHE A 144 6.50 1.50 3.21
CA PHE A 144 7.02 0.16 2.94
C PHE A 144 8.37 0.15 2.22
N ALA A 145 8.92 1.32 1.84
CA ALA A 145 10.15 1.41 1.04
C ALA A 145 11.32 0.63 1.68
N ASP A 146 11.50 0.77 2.99
CA ASP A 146 12.56 0.09 3.74
C ASP A 146 12.13 -1.26 4.33
N SER A 147 10.83 -1.59 4.22
CA SER A 147 10.26 -2.81 4.83
C SER A 147 10.23 -3.99 3.86
N ILE A 148 10.43 -3.76 2.56
CA ILE A 148 10.33 -4.80 1.53
C ILE A 148 11.72 -5.13 0.98
N ASN A 149 12.15 -6.36 1.24
CA ASN A 149 13.35 -6.90 0.61
C ASN A 149 12.95 -7.68 -0.65
N PHE A 150 13.47 -7.28 -1.80
CA PHE A 150 13.27 -7.95 -3.09
C PHE A 150 14.38 -8.95 -3.43
N SER A 151 15.48 -8.95 -2.68
CA SER A 151 16.58 -9.88 -2.89
C SER A 151 16.34 -11.16 -2.12
N PRO A 152 16.32 -12.34 -2.76
CA PRO A 152 16.31 -13.60 -2.05
C PRO A 152 17.48 -13.68 -1.07
N TYR A 153 17.25 -14.25 0.11
CA TYR A 153 18.27 -14.46 1.12
C TYR A 153 18.03 -15.76 1.86
N ARG A 154 19.04 -16.22 2.58
CA ARG A 154 18.95 -17.39 3.46
C ARG A 154 19.55 -17.03 4.81
N THR A 155 18.74 -17.10 5.85
CA THR A 155 19.17 -16.90 7.23
C THR A 155 19.28 -18.24 7.92
N PHE A 156 20.36 -18.48 8.65
CA PHE A 156 20.57 -19.71 9.41
C PHE A 156 20.77 -19.39 10.89
N THR A 157 20.26 -20.25 11.76
CA THR A 157 20.37 -20.07 13.23
C THR A 157 21.80 -20.15 13.74
N THR A 158 22.67 -20.89 13.05
CA THR A 158 24.07 -21.09 13.43
C THR A 158 25.01 -21.04 12.22
N ALA A 159 26.30 -20.87 12.48
CA ALA A 159 27.35 -20.89 11.45
C ALA A 159 27.46 -22.22 10.69
N GLN A 160 26.99 -23.31 11.28
CA GLN A 160 26.96 -24.63 10.66
C GLN A 160 25.86 -24.76 9.58
N ARG A 161 24.95 -23.77 9.47
CA ARG A 161 23.88 -23.69 8.47
C ARG A 161 22.93 -24.90 8.46
N LEU A 162 22.72 -25.51 9.63
CA LEU A 162 21.89 -26.71 9.77
C LEU A 162 20.39 -26.41 9.73
N VAL A 163 19.98 -25.25 10.27
CA VAL A 163 18.58 -24.85 10.35
C VAL A 163 18.41 -23.49 9.68
N GLN A 164 17.66 -23.46 8.58
CA GLN A 164 17.27 -22.24 7.89
C GLN A 164 16.05 -21.62 8.58
N VAL A 165 16.08 -20.31 8.73
CA VAL A 165 15.00 -19.48 9.27
C VAL A 165 14.19 -18.93 8.11
N TYR A 166 12.88 -19.16 8.14
CA TYR A 166 11.92 -18.64 7.17
C TYR A 166 11.04 -17.59 7.84
N ASN A 167 11.11 -16.34 7.38
CA ASN A 167 10.37 -15.20 7.95
C ASN A 167 9.59 -14.39 6.89
N GLN A 168 10.06 -14.40 5.64
CA GLN A 168 9.47 -13.70 4.49
C GLN A 168 9.55 -14.57 3.25
N TRP A 169 8.76 -14.26 2.21
CA TRP A 169 8.84 -14.95 0.92
C TRP A 169 10.28 -15.05 0.38
N MET A 170 11.06 -13.96 0.48
CA MET A 170 12.44 -13.92 0.00
C MET A 170 13.43 -14.78 0.81
N SER A 171 13.07 -15.22 2.02
CA SER A 171 13.87 -16.19 2.79
C SER A 171 13.70 -17.64 2.32
N GLY A 172 12.73 -17.88 1.42
CA GLY A 172 12.38 -19.20 0.92
C GLY A 172 13.30 -19.70 -0.21
N ASP A 173 13.49 -21.02 -0.27
CA ASP A 173 14.30 -21.64 -1.32
C ASP A 173 13.72 -21.44 -2.72
N ILE A 174 12.40 -21.33 -2.84
CA ILE A 174 11.75 -21.08 -4.13
C ILE A 174 12.14 -19.70 -4.68
N ALA A 175 12.20 -18.65 -3.84
CA ALA A 175 12.67 -17.33 -4.24
C ALA A 175 14.12 -17.38 -4.76
N TRP A 176 14.99 -18.10 -4.04
CA TRP A 176 16.37 -18.33 -4.46
C TRP A 176 16.45 -19.06 -5.81
N GLN A 177 15.70 -20.16 -5.96
CA GLN A 177 15.70 -20.98 -7.18
C GLN A 177 15.13 -20.22 -8.39
N MET A 178 14.12 -19.37 -8.18
CA MET A 178 13.61 -18.49 -9.24
C MET A 178 14.70 -17.53 -9.71
N GLN A 179 15.45 -16.92 -8.79
CA GLN A 179 16.55 -16.01 -9.13
C GLN A 179 17.69 -16.72 -9.89
N VAL A 180 17.99 -17.99 -9.57
CA VAL A 180 18.96 -18.81 -10.34
C VAL A 180 18.53 -18.99 -11.79
N LYS A 181 17.22 -19.10 -12.06
CA LYS A 181 16.68 -19.29 -13.42
C LYS A 181 16.65 -18.00 -14.24
N ILE A 182 16.75 -16.84 -13.60
CA ILE A 182 16.84 -15.56 -14.30
C ILE A 182 18.25 -15.49 -14.92
N PRO A 183 18.38 -15.39 -16.25
CA PRO A 183 19.68 -15.29 -16.88
C PRO A 183 20.45 -14.10 -16.30
N ALA A 184 21.72 -14.31 -15.97
CA ALA A 184 22.63 -13.19 -15.80
C ALA A 184 22.80 -12.54 -17.17
N TYR A 185 22.00 -11.52 -17.47
CA TYR A 185 22.14 -10.81 -18.73
C TYR A 185 23.56 -10.23 -18.80
N SER A 186 24.30 -10.62 -19.84
CA SER A 186 25.59 -10.04 -20.18
C SER A 186 25.41 -8.55 -20.42
N LEU A 187 26.13 -7.75 -19.63
CA LEU A 187 26.41 -6.35 -19.92
C LEU A 187 26.93 -6.27 -21.37
N LYS A 188 26.12 -5.76 -22.28
CA LYS A 188 26.55 -5.22 -23.56
C LYS A 188 26.04 -3.80 -23.68
#